data_AF-A0A7S0GJ18-F1
#
_entry.id   AF-A0A7S0GJ18-F1
#
_cell.length_a   1.000
_cell.length_b   1.000
_cell.length_c   1.000
_cell.angle_alpha   90.00
_cell.angle_beta   90.00
_cell.angle_gamma   90.00
#
_symmetry.space_group_name_H-M   'P 1'
#
loop_
_entity.id
_entity.type
_entity.pdbx_description
1 polymer ?
#
loop_
_entity_poly.entity_id
_entity_poly.type
_entity_poly.pdbx_seq_one_letter_code
_entity_poly.pdbx_strand_id
1 'polypeptide(L)'
;MPGAEHMRDCKTLITLLKKQNNEGKLYAAICASPAVALAPHGLTKKGATCYPAPAFRDAIENASDDDVVTQENLVTSQGPGTSLKFALQIGEQLYGKDKADEIAKAMLVIR
;
A
#
# COMPACT_ATOMS: atom_id res chain seq x y z
N MET A 1 -1.10 14.51 -11.71
CA MET A 1 -1.59 14.48 -10.31
C MET A 1 -0.34 14.45 -9.44
N PRO A 2 0.18 15.61 -9.00
CA PRO A 2 1.63 15.76 -8.83
C PRO A 2 2.21 14.96 -7.65
N GLY A 3 1.44 14.67 -6.60
CA GLY A 3 1.97 13.98 -5.41
C GLY A 3 2.59 12.62 -5.70
N ALA A 4 1.87 11.73 -6.39
CA ALA A 4 2.37 10.40 -6.71
C ALA A 4 3.45 10.42 -7.80
N GLU A 5 3.37 11.37 -8.74
CA GLU A 5 4.41 11.62 -9.75
C GLU A 5 5.72 12.11 -9.09
N HIS A 6 5.65 13.01 -8.12
CA HIS A 6 6.82 13.43 -7.34
C HIS A 6 7.42 12.27 -6.53
N MET A 7 6.59 11.38 -5.97
CA MET A 7 7.08 10.17 -5.30
C MET A 7 7.79 9.22 -6.28
N ARG A 8 7.22 9.01 -7.47
CA ARG A 8 7.83 8.21 -8.55
C ARG A 8 9.19 8.76 -8.95
N ASP A 9 9.31 10.09 -9.06
CA ASP A 9 10.50 10.76 -9.57
C ASP A 9 11.54 11.06 -8.47
N CYS A 10 11.18 10.87 -7.19
CA CYS A 10 12.06 11.05 -6.05
C CYS A 10 13.04 9.87 -5.90
N LYS A 11 14.23 10.02 -6.48
CA LYS A 11 15.30 8.99 -6.43
C LYS A 11 15.60 8.51 -5.01
N THR A 12 15.68 9.42 -4.04
CA THR A 12 15.94 9.08 -2.63
C THR A 12 14.88 8.14 -2.07
N LEU A 13 13.59 8.42 -2.32
CA LEU A 13 12.49 7.58 -1.86
C LEU A 13 12.55 6.19 -2.51
N ILE A 14 12.73 6.13 -3.83
CA ILE A 14 12.78 4.85 -4.56
C ILE A 14 13.96 3.99 -4.09
N THR A 15 15.14 4.58 -3.86
CA THR A 15 16.28 3.85 -3.32
C THR A 15 15.99 3.28 -1.93
N LEU A 16 15.33 4.04 -1.05
CA LEU A 16 14.92 3.56 0.27
C LEU A 16 13.89 2.43 0.17
N LEU A 17 12.89 2.54 -0.70
CA LEU A 17 11.87 1.50 -0.89
C LEU A 17 12.46 0.20 -1.46
N LYS A 18 13.39 0.30 -2.44
CA LYS A 18 14.09 -0.88 -2.96
C LYS A 18 14.92 -1.56 -1.88
N LYS A 19 15.62 -0.79 -1.05
CA LYS A 19 16.36 -1.33 0.10
C LYS A 19 15.42 -2.03 1.10
N GLN A 20 14.32 -1.37 1.46
CA GLN A 20 13.30 -1.90 2.37
C GLN A 20 12.76 -3.25 1.86
N ASN A 21 12.41 -3.31 0.57
CA ASN A 21 11.91 -4.53 -0.06
C ASN A 21 12.96 -5.65 -0.10
N ASN A 22 14.21 -5.32 -0.50
CA ASN A 22 15.30 -6.30 -0.57
C ASN A 22 15.68 -6.87 0.80
N GLU A 23 15.50 -6.11 1.87
CA GLU A 23 15.70 -6.57 3.25
C GLU A 23 14.48 -7.32 3.82
N GLY A 24 13.44 -7.55 3.00
CA GLY A 24 12.20 -8.21 3.43
C GLY A 24 11.38 -7.41 4.44
N LYS A 25 11.65 -6.10 4.59
CA LYS A 25 10.96 -5.25 5.54
C LYS A 25 9.66 -4.72 4.96
N LEU A 26 8.70 -4.46 5.85
CA LEU A 26 7.39 -3.93 5.49
C LEU A 26 7.51 -2.59 4.76
N TYR A 27 6.78 -2.44 3.66
CA TYR A 27 6.56 -1.19 2.95
C TYR A 27 5.14 -1.15 2.39
N ALA A 28 4.64 0.05 2.10
CA ALA A 28 3.24 0.22 1.80
C ALA A 28 2.95 1.43 0.91
N ALA A 29 1.85 1.36 0.16
CA ALA A 29 1.35 2.48 -0.65
C ALA A 29 -0.18 2.48 -0.72
N ILE A 30 -0.78 3.66 -0.87
CA ILE A 30 -2.23 3.84 -0.90
C ILE A 30 -2.63 4.79 -2.04
N CYS A 31 -3.88 4.66 -2.51
CA CYS A 31 -4.46 5.54 -3.52
C CYS A 31 -3.77 5.39 -4.88
N ALA A 32 -3.28 6.47 -5.47
CA ALA A 32 -2.58 6.44 -6.75
C ALA A 32 -1.14 5.88 -6.62
N SER A 33 -0.55 5.89 -5.42
CA SER A 33 0.87 5.56 -5.23
C SER A 33 1.26 4.12 -5.60
N PRO A 34 0.45 3.06 -5.37
CA PRO A 34 0.78 1.72 -5.88
C PRO A 34 1.01 1.73 -7.40
N ALA A 35 0.07 2.28 -8.17
CA ALA A 35 0.13 2.31 -9.62
C ALA A 35 1.17 3.29 -10.18
N VAL A 36 1.29 4.48 -9.58
CA VAL A 36 2.10 5.57 -10.15
C VAL A 36 3.52 5.62 -9.59
N ALA A 37 3.70 5.36 -8.29
CA ALA A 37 5.00 5.47 -7.63
C ALA A 37 5.72 4.13 -7.49
N LEU A 38 5.01 3.03 -7.23
CA LEU A 38 5.65 1.72 -7.06
C LEU A 38 5.78 0.96 -8.39
N ALA A 39 4.72 0.90 -9.21
CA ALA A 39 4.68 0.02 -10.38
C ALA A 39 5.81 0.29 -11.39
N PRO A 40 6.13 1.55 -11.76
CA PRO A 40 7.20 1.85 -12.72
C PRO A 40 8.60 1.42 -12.25
N HIS A 41 8.78 1.18 -10.94
CA HIS A 41 10.05 0.81 -10.34
C HIS A 41 10.14 -0.67 -9.96
N GLY A 42 9.15 -1.49 -10.34
CA GLY A 42 9.09 -2.91 -10.01
C GLY A 42 8.84 -3.18 -8.53
N LEU A 43 8.23 -2.23 -7.81
CA LEU A 43 7.92 -2.31 -6.38
C LEU A 43 6.45 -2.69 -6.12
N THR A 44 5.72 -3.14 -7.14
CA THR A 44 4.37 -3.70 -7.00
C THR A 44 4.36 -5.16 -7.36
N LYS A 45 3.22 -5.80 -7.09
CA LYS A 45 2.99 -7.21 -7.40
C LYS A 45 1.66 -7.36 -8.13
N LYS A 46 1.56 -8.39 -8.96
CA LYS A 46 0.30 -8.83 -9.57
C LYS A 46 -0.75 -9.06 -8.48
N GLY A 47 -1.95 -8.53 -8.64
CA GLY A 47 -3.01 -8.65 -7.63
C GLY A 47 -3.02 -7.54 -6.57
N ALA A 48 -2.07 -6.60 -6.57
CA ALA A 48 -2.11 -5.46 -5.67
C ALA A 48 -3.35 -4.58 -5.93
N THR A 49 -3.78 -3.81 -4.93
CA THR A 49 -4.90 -2.87 -5.07
C THR A 49 -4.40 -1.43 -5.21
N CYS A 50 -5.21 -0.54 -5.79
CA CYS A 50 -4.91 0.87 -5.95
C CYS A 50 -6.21 1.68 -6.07
N TYR A 51 -6.13 3.00 -6.21
CA TYR A 51 -7.31 3.82 -6.44
C TYR A 51 -8.08 3.33 -7.67
N PRO A 52 -9.42 3.13 -7.58
CA PRO A 52 -10.20 2.41 -8.58
C PRO A 52 -10.53 3.29 -9.81
N ALA A 53 -9.51 3.89 -10.41
CA ALA A 53 -9.59 4.54 -11.71
C ALA A 53 -8.92 3.64 -12.77
N PRO A 54 -9.50 3.48 -13.98
CA PRO A 54 -8.94 2.63 -15.03
C PRO A 54 -7.44 2.87 -15.29
N ALA A 55 -7.03 4.14 -15.38
CA ALA A 55 -5.64 4.53 -15.62
C ALA A 55 -4.64 4.03 -14.57
N PHE A 56 -5.08 3.72 -13.35
CA PHE A 56 -4.23 3.16 -12.29
C PHE A 56 -4.30 1.64 -12.24
N ARG A 57 -5.50 1.09 -12.43
CA ARG A 57 -5.70 -0.37 -12.45
C ARG A 57 -4.92 -1.02 -13.59
N ASP A 58 -4.90 -0.40 -14.77
CA ASP A 58 -4.19 -0.92 -15.94
C ASP A 58 -2.66 -0.98 -15.75
N ALA A 59 -2.11 -0.24 -14.78
CA ALA A 59 -0.70 -0.29 -14.43
C ALA A 59 -0.33 -1.48 -13.52
N ILE A 60 -1.32 -2.21 -12.99
CA ILE A 60 -1.13 -3.36 -12.10
C ILE A 60 -1.83 -4.57 -12.71
N GLU A 61 -1.06 -5.60 -13.05
CA GLU A 61 -1.62 -6.85 -13.56
C GLU A 61 -2.61 -7.46 -12.55
N ASN A 62 -3.83 -7.74 -13.00
CA ASN A 62 -4.93 -8.26 -12.18
C ASN A 62 -5.19 -7.45 -10.89
N ALA A 63 -5.20 -6.12 -10.98
CA ALA A 63 -5.48 -5.25 -9.83
C ALA A 63 -6.72 -5.72 -9.04
N SER A 64 -6.59 -5.87 -7.71
CA SER A 64 -7.71 -6.29 -6.85
C SER A 64 -8.72 -5.15 -6.64
N ASP A 65 -9.95 -5.51 -6.29
CA ASP A 65 -10.99 -4.60 -5.81
C ASP A 65 -11.12 -4.58 -4.28
N ASP A 66 -10.27 -5.32 -3.57
CA ASP A 66 -10.22 -5.31 -2.12
C ASP A 66 -9.70 -3.97 -1.57
N ASP A 67 -10.24 -3.56 -0.42
CA ASP A 67 -9.85 -2.33 0.27
C ASP A 67 -8.35 -2.29 0.61
N VAL A 68 -7.79 -3.44 1.00
CA VAL A 68 -6.40 -3.63 1.39
C VAL A 68 -5.92 -4.99 0.90
N VAL A 69 -4.74 -5.01 0.28
CA VAL A 69 -4.08 -6.25 -0.16
C VAL A 69 -2.70 -6.34 0.47
N THR A 70 -2.38 -7.48 1.08
CA THR A 70 -1.05 -7.79 1.64
C THR A 70 -0.39 -8.90 0.82
N GLN A 71 0.84 -8.67 0.36
CA GLN A 71 1.60 -9.63 -0.44
C GLN A 71 3.06 -9.70 0.04
N GLU A 72 3.36 -10.70 0.86
CA GLU A 72 4.59 -10.78 1.66
C GLU A 72 4.74 -9.49 2.51
N ASN A 73 5.74 -8.67 2.22
CA ASN A 73 6.06 -7.43 2.93
C ASN A 73 5.48 -6.15 2.28
N LEU A 74 4.63 -6.28 1.24
CA LEU A 74 3.94 -5.15 0.60
C LEU A 74 2.49 -5.06 1.08
N VAL A 75 2.06 -3.89 1.56
CA VAL A 75 0.65 -3.56 1.81
C VAL A 75 0.18 -2.47 0.85
N THR A 76 -0.90 -2.71 0.12
CA THR A 76 -1.52 -1.72 -0.78
C THR A 76 -2.98 -1.45 -0.42
N SER A 77 -3.50 -0.26 -0.73
CA SER A 77 -4.88 0.11 -0.44
C SER A 77 -5.46 1.14 -1.41
N GLN A 78 -6.79 1.22 -1.52
CA GLN A 78 -7.51 1.96 -2.55
C GLN A 78 -7.56 3.48 -2.36
N GLY A 79 -7.71 4.02 -1.15
CA GLY A 79 -7.85 5.48 -1.02
C GLY A 79 -8.29 5.98 0.36
N PRO A 80 -8.80 7.22 0.43
CA PRO A 80 -9.17 7.85 1.71
C PRO A 80 -10.15 7.01 2.54
N GLY A 81 -11.15 6.39 1.89
CA GLY A 81 -12.15 5.55 2.55
C GLY A 81 -11.60 4.25 3.16
N THR A 82 -10.42 3.81 2.72
CA THR A 82 -9.77 2.57 3.18
C THR A 82 -8.54 2.84 4.04
N SER A 83 -8.25 4.12 4.35
CA SER A 83 -7.03 4.56 5.05
C SER A 83 -6.89 3.98 6.45
N LEU A 84 -8.00 3.83 7.19
CA LEU A 84 -7.99 3.21 8.51
C LEU A 84 -7.72 1.70 8.44
N LYS A 85 -8.37 0.99 7.50
CA LYS A 85 -8.10 -0.44 7.26
C LYS A 85 -6.64 -0.66 6.86
N PHE A 86 -6.10 0.21 6.00
CA PHE A 86 -4.71 0.21 5.59
C PHE A 86 -3.74 0.38 6.77
N ALA A 87 -3.96 1.39 7.61
CA ALA A 87 -3.12 1.65 8.77
C ALA A 87 -3.18 0.50 9.79
N LEU A 88 -4.36 -0.07 10.02
CA LEU A 88 -4.54 -1.22 10.91
C LEU A 88 -3.85 -2.47 10.36
N GLN A 89 -3.89 -2.70 9.04
CA GLN A 89 -3.15 -3.80 8.41
C GLN A 89 -1.64 -3.65 8.60
N ILE A 90 -1.10 -2.44 8.44
CA ILE A 90 0.32 -2.15 8.73
C ILE A 90 0.62 -2.42 10.21
N GLY A 91 -0.25 -1.95 11.11
CA GLY A 91 -0.12 -2.19 12.55
C GLY A 91 -0.10 -3.68 12.89
N GLU A 92 -0.96 -4.49 12.26
CA GLU A 92 -0.99 -5.94 12.43
C GLU A 92 0.31 -6.60 11.97
N GLN A 93 0.85 -6.20 10.82
CA GLN A 93 2.13 -6.74 10.32
C GLN A 93 3.31 -6.41 11.25
N LEU A 94 3.25 -5.29 11.97
CA LEU A 94 4.33 -4.85 12.86
C LEU A 94 4.20 -5.38 14.29
N TYR A 95 2.99 -5.47 14.81
CA TYR A 95 2.72 -5.70 16.24
C TYR A 95 1.79 -6.88 16.52
N GLY A 96 1.33 -7.57 15.47
CA GLY A 96 0.40 -8.69 15.58
C GLY A 96 -1.07 -8.27 15.63
N LYS A 97 -1.94 -9.26 15.40
CA LYS A 97 -3.40 -9.10 15.29
C LYS A 97 -4.01 -8.49 16.55
N ASP A 98 -3.64 -9.00 17.73
CA ASP A 98 -4.22 -8.57 19.01
C ASP A 98 -4.05 -7.05 19.23
N LYS A 99 -2.87 -6.51 18.92
CA LYS A 99 -2.60 -5.07 19.06
C LYS A 99 -3.40 -4.24 18.07
N ALA A 100 -3.52 -4.72 16.83
CA ALA A 100 -4.29 -4.02 15.81
C ALA A 100 -5.81 -4.06 16.10
N ASP A 101 -6.32 -5.15 16.67
CA ASP A 101 -7.72 -5.28 17.10
C ASP A 101 -8.03 -4.39 18.32
N GLU A 102 -7.10 -4.29 19.28
CA GLU A 102 -7.16 -3.33 20.39
C GLU A 102 -7.27 -1.88 19.88
N ILE A 103 -6.38 -1.48 18.95
CA ILE A 103 -6.38 -0.13 18.37
C ILE A 103 -7.68 0.13 17.60
N ALA A 104 -8.13 -0.82 16.78
CA ALA A 104 -9.36 -0.68 16.01
C ALA A 104 -10.58 -0.46 16.90
N LYS A 105 -10.69 -1.22 18.00
CA LYS A 105 -11.73 -1.05 19.01
C LYS A 105 -11.69 0.35 19.63
N ALA A 106 -10.50 0.84 20.00
CA ALA A 106 -10.33 2.18 20.55
C ALA A 106 -10.68 3.30 19.56
N MET A 107 -10.45 3.06 18.26
CA MET A 107 -10.77 3.98 17.18
C MET A 107 -12.21 3.86 16.64
N LEU A 108 -13.02 2.93 17.17
CA LEU A 108 -14.37 2.62 16.69
C LEU A 108 -14.40 2.21 15.20
N VAL A 109 -13.38 1.49 14.75
CA VAL A 109 -13.24 1.01 13.36
C VAL A 109 -13.55 -0.48 13.30
N ILE A 110 -14.38 -0.88 12.33
CA ILE A 110 -14.66 -2.29 12.05
C ILE A 110 -13.52 -2.85 11.18
N ARG A 111 -12.91 -3.95 11.63
CA ARG A 111 -11.90 -4.71 10.88
C ARG A 111 -12.51 -5.93 10.22
#